data_AF-A0AAW9C1X8-F1
#
_entry.id   AF-A0AAW9C1X8-F1
#
_cell.length_a   1.000
_cell.length_b   1.000
_cell.length_c   1.000
_cell.angle_alpha   90.00
_cell.angle_beta   90.00
_cell.angle_gamma   90.00
#
_symmetry.space_group_name_H-M   'P 1'
#
loop_
_entity.id
_entity.type
_entity.pdbx_description
1 polymer ?
#
loop_
_entity_poly.entity_id
_entity_poly.type
_entity_poly.pdbx_seq_one_letter_code
_entity_poly.pdbx_strand_id
1 'polypeptide(L)'
;MPITFQDIKEHYELYALRDISEMSTAEYKQALTDGAFFWIDHHDFVRSTLSEEILATNLEQLDAMIEHLEGYRNSVRSTSKY
;
A
#
# COMPACT_ATOMS: atom_id res chain seq x y z
N MET A 1 3.16 11.16 17.85
CA MET A 1 1.76 10.87 18.20
C MET A 1 1.33 9.66 17.38
N PRO A 2 0.59 8.69 17.94
CA PRO A 2 0.05 7.60 17.13
C PRO A 2 -0.96 8.14 16.12
N ILE A 3 -1.08 7.46 14.97
CA ILE A 3 -2.10 7.75 13.95
C ILE A 3 -3.49 7.63 14.59
N THR A 4 -4.33 8.63 14.39
CA THR A 4 -5.68 8.68 14.93
C THR A 4 -6.71 8.21 13.91
N PHE A 5 -7.92 7.90 14.38
CA PHE A 5 -9.06 7.62 13.50
C PHE A 5 -9.39 8.79 12.56
N GLN A 6 -9.15 10.03 13.00
CA GLN A 6 -9.40 11.22 12.19
C GLN A 6 -8.39 11.30 11.04
N ASP A 7 -7.11 11.04 11.30
CA ASP A 7 -6.07 11.00 10.26
C ASP A 7 -6.38 9.93 9.20
N ILE A 8 -6.82 8.74 9.64
CA ILE A 8 -7.24 7.66 8.73
C ILE A 8 -8.41 8.13 7.84
N LYS A 9 -9.41 8.77 8.44
CA LYS A 9 -10.59 9.26 7.72
C LYS A 9 -10.21 10.33 6.69
N GLU A 10 -9.40 11.31 7.07
CA GLU A 10 -8.95 12.38 6.19
C GLU A 10 -8.14 11.85 5.01
N HIS A 11 -7.27 10.85 5.25
CA HIS A 11 -6.51 10.18 4.18
C HIS A 11 -7.42 9.46 3.19
N TYR A 12 -8.43 8.74 3.69
CA TYR A 12 -9.39 8.06 2.81
C TYR A 12 -10.21 9.07 1.99
N GLU A 13 -10.62 10.19 2.59
CA GLU A 13 -11.32 11.26 1.87
C GLU A 13 -10.43 11.92 0.80
N LEU A 14 -9.15 12.19 1.12
CA LEU A 14 -8.18 12.80 0.21
C LEU A 14 -7.97 11.97 -1.07
N TYR A 15 -7.83 10.67 -0.92
CA TYR A 15 -7.59 9.74 -2.03
C TYR A 15 -8.86 9.10 -2.58
N ALA A 16 -10.04 9.56 -2.14
CA ALA A 16 -11.34 8.97 -2.46
C ALA A 16 -11.37 7.44 -2.27
N LEU A 17 -10.61 6.94 -1.29
CA LEU A 17 -10.55 5.52 -0.97
C LEU A 17 -11.88 5.09 -0.37
N ARG A 18 -12.50 4.11 -1.01
CA ARG A 18 -13.66 3.38 -0.50
C ARG A 18 -13.21 2.09 0.19
N ASP A 19 -14.15 1.22 0.51
CA ASP A 19 -13.80 -0.14 0.90
C ASP A 19 -12.99 -0.81 -0.21
N ILE A 20 -11.73 -1.16 0.10
CA ILE A 20 -10.79 -1.76 -0.85
C ILE A 20 -11.34 -3.09 -1.39
N SER A 21 -12.18 -3.79 -0.61
CA SER A 21 -12.81 -5.05 -1.04
C SER A 21 -13.86 -4.87 -2.14
N GLU A 22 -14.38 -3.64 -2.31
CA GLU A 22 -15.38 -3.30 -3.33
C GLU A 22 -14.77 -2.60 -4.56
N MET A 23 -13.49 -2.22 -4.49
CA MET A 23 -12.81 -1.54 -5.61
C MET A 23 -12.63 -2.48 -6.80
N SER A 24 -12.93 -1.97 -8.00
CA SER A 24 -12.47 -2.60 -9.23
C SER A 24 -10.94 -2.58 -9.31
N THR A 25 -10.36 -3.48 -10.12
CA THR A 25 -8.90 -3.48 -10.34
C THR A 25 -8.40 -2.18 -10.96
N ALA A 26 -9.24 -1.47 -11.73
CA ALA A 26 -8.88 -0.18 -12.31
C ALA A 26 -8.78 0.90 -11.23
N GLU A 27 -9.76 0.99 -10.34
CA GLU A 27 -9.76 1.93 -9.20
C GLU A 27 -8.58 1.65 -8.26
N TYR A 28 -8.30 0.37 -7.95
CA TYR A 28 -7.16 0.00 -7.11
C TYR A 28 -5.81 0.40 -7.74
N LYS A 29 -5.65 0.22 -9.05
CA LYS A 29 -4.45 0.66 -9.78
C LYS A 29 -4.30 2.18 -9.80
N GLN A 30 -5.42 2.90 -9.92
CA GLN A 30 -5.41 4.35 -9.85
C GLN A 30 -4.97 4.82 -8.46
N ALA A 31 -5.52 4.25 -7.38
CA ALA A 31 -5.10 4.56 -6.01
C ALA A 31 -3.61 4.30 -5.75
N LEU A 32 -3.04 3.23 -6.31
CA LEU A 32 -1.58 2.99 -6.28
C LEU A 32 -0.81 4.09 -7.01
N THR A 33 -1.29 4.50 -8.19
CA THR A 33 -0.64 5.53 -9.02
C THR A 33 -0.72 6.91 -8.37
N ASP A 34 -1.82 7.21 -7.70
CA ASP A 34 -2.03 8.45 -6.96
C ASP A 34 -1.19 8.52 -5.67
N GLY A 35 -0.50 7.43 -5.32
CA GLY A 35 0.33 7.35 -4.12
C GLY A 35 -0.49 7.21 -2.84
N ALA A 36 -1.71 6.66 -2.92
CA ALA A 36 -2.61 6.54 -1.77
C ALA A 36 -2.10 5.55 -0.70
N PHE A 37 -1.19 4.64 -1.06
CA PHE A 37 -0.67 3.62 -0.17
C PHE A 37 0.79 3.87 0.21
N PHE A 38 1.64 4.13 -0.78
CA PHE A 38 3.06 4.38 -0.59
C PHE A 38 3.64 5.28 -1.68
N TRP A 39 4.76 5.92 -1.38
CA TRP A 39 5.49 6.81 -2.27
C TRP A 39 7.01 6.69 -2.05
N ILE A 40 7.81 7.22 -2.98
CA ILE A 40 9.27 7.27 -2.88
C ILE A 40 9.70 8.69 -2.51
N ASP A 41 10.45 8.83 -1.41
CA ASP A 41 10.95 10.13 -0.96
C ASP A 41 12.20 10.60 -1.70
N HIS A 42 12.70 11.80 -1.35
CA HIS A 42 13.89 12.39 -1.96
C HIS A 42 15.21 11.65 -1.64
N HIS A 43 15.18 10.65 -0.75
CA HIS A 43 16.29 9.74 -0.48
C HIS A 43 16.10 8.36 -1.15
N ASP A 44 15.13 8.25 -2.07
CA ASP A 44 14.72 7.00 -2.71
C ASP A 44 14.16 5.95 -1.72
N PHE A 45 13.62 6.38 -0.58
CA PHE A 45 13.01 5.46 0.39
C PHE A 45 11.54 5.24 0.09
N VAL A 46 11.10 3.99 0.11
CA VAL A 46 9.68 3.64 -0.01
C VAL A 46 9.02 3.87 1.34
N ARG A 47 7.96 4.68 1.37
CA ARG A 47 7.24 5.06 2.58
C ARG A 47 5.75 4.84 2.47
N SER A 48 5.12 4.47 3.57
CA SER A 48 3.67 4.55 3.73
C SER A 48 3.22 6.01 3.68
N THR A 49 2.21 6.31 2.87
CA THR A 49 1.68 7.67 2.73
C THR A 49 0.94 8.15 3.99
N LEU A 50 0.25 7.25 4.68
CA LEU A 50 -0.54 7.61 5.87
C LEU A 50 0.34 7.73 7.12
N SER A 51 1.29 6.82 7.30
CA SER A 51 2.10 6.73 8.52
C SER A 51 3.47 7.39 8.40
N GLU A 52 3.91 7.72 7.19
CA GLU A 52 5.28 8.16 6.87
C GLU A 52 6.37 7.13 7.24
N GLU A 53 5.95 5.93 7.61
CA GLU A 53 6.84 4.83 7.97
C GLU A 53 7.62 4.36 6.76
N ILE A 54 8.92 4.16 6.96
CA ILE A 54 9.83 3.64 5.94
C ILE A 54 9.61 2.14 5.81
N LEU A 55 9.26 1.69 4.61
CA LEU A 55 9.10 0.29 4.25
C LEU A 55 10.39 -0.30 3.68
N ALA A 56 11.17 0.50 2.94
CA ALA A 56 12.48 0.12 2.42
C ALA A 56 13.37 1.36 2.21
N THR A 57 14.67 1.26 2.53
CA THR A 57 15.67 2.33 2.35
C THR A 57 16.65 2.07 1.22
N ASN A 58 16.64 0.88 0.64
CA ASN A 58 17.54 0.51 -0.45
C ASN A 58 16.90 -0.58 -1.34
N LEU A 59 17.56 -0.86 -2.46
CA LEU A 59 17.09 -1.83 -3.45
C LEU A 59 16.97 -3.24 -2.87
N GLU A 60 17.92 -3.68 -2.04
CA GLU A 60 17.92 -5.03 -1.44
C GLU A 60 16.70 -5.24 -0.53
N GLN A 61 16.32 -4.23 0.24
CA GLN A 61 15.11 -4.25 1.08
C GLN A 61 13.83 -4.21 0.24
N LEU A 62 13.81 -3.43 -0.84
CA LEU A 62 12.67 -3.37 -1.75
C LEU A 62 12.46 -4.71 -2.47
N ASP A 63 13.54 -5.32 -2.97
CA ASP A 63 13.50 -6.63 -3.61
C ASP A 63 13.00 -7.71 -2.65
N ALA A 64 13.51 -7.73 -1.42
CA ALA A 64 13.03 -8.65 -0.38
C ALA A 64 11.54 -8.44 -0.06
N MET A 65 11.08 -7.19 -0.03
CA MET A 65 9.65 -6.88 0.16
C MET A 65 8.80 -7.39 -1.01
N ILE A 66 9.27 -7.21 -2.26
CA ILE A 66 8.58 -7.73 -3.45
C ILE A 66 8.49 -9.25 -3.41
N GLU A 67 9.60 -9.95 -3.12
CA GLU A 67 9.63 -11.41 -2.99
C GLU A 67 8.61 -11.90 -1.94
N HIS A 68 8.54 -11.22 -0.80
CA HIS A 68 7.57 -11.54 0.25
C HIS A 68 6.11 -11.35 -0.21
N LEU A 69 5.82 -10.27 -0.94
CA LEU A 69 4.51 -10.00 -1.54
C LEU A 69 4.12 -11.05 -2.61
N GLU A 70 5.08 -11.51 -3.41
CA GLU A 70 4.87 -12.62 -4.36
C GLU A 70 4.54 -13.92 -3.62
N GLY A 71 5.16 -14.16 -2.46
CA GLY A 71 4.80 -15.24 -1.55
C GLY A 71 3.32 -15.19 -1.14
N TYR A 72 2.83 -14.03 -0.69
CA TYR A 72 1.40 -13.84 -0.38
C TYR A 72 0.49 -14.08 -1.58
N ARG A 73 0.87 -13.61 -2.77
CA ARG A 73 0.09 -13.87 -3.99
C ARG A 73 -0.12 -15.36 -4.22
N ASN A 74 0.89 -16.18 -3.96
CA ASN A 74 0.80 -17.63 -4.13
C ASN A 74 -0.05 -18.30 -3.04
N SER A 75 -0.04 -17.78 -1.81
CA SER A 75 -0.91 -18.30 -0.73
C SER A 75 -2.37 -17.91 -0.92
N VAL A 76 -2.67 -16.66 -1.31
CA VAL A 76 -4.05 -16.19 -1.58
C VAL A 76 -4.69 -16.94 -2.76
N ARG A 77 -3.91 -17.28 -3.78
CA ARG A 77 -4.37 -18.12 -4.91
C ARG A 77 -4.71 -19.55 -4.50
N SER A 78 -4.15 -20.06 -3.40
CA SER A 78 -4.51 -21.39 -2.88
C SER A 78 -5.86 -21.41 -2.16
N THR A 79 -6.38 -20.24 -1.75
CA THR A 79 -7.63 -20.10 -0.99
C THR A 79 -8.86 -19.87 -1.86
N SER A 80 -8.69 -19.60 -3.17
CA SER A 80 -9.78 -19.60 -4.15
C SER A 80 -9.99 -21.02 -4.70
N LYS A 81 -10.50 -21.90 -3.84
CA LYS A 81 -11.31 -23.04 -4.25
C LYS A 81 -12.68 -22.85 -3.61
N TYR A 82 -13.72 -23.10 -4.39
CA TYR A 82 -15.16 -22.94 -4.14
C TYR A 82 -15.72 -21.58 -4.59
#